data_AF-A0A9E3D2S4-F1
#
_entry.id   AF-A0A9E3D2S4-F1
#
_cell.length_a   1.000
_cell.length_b   1.000
_cell.length_c   1.000
_cell.angle_alpha   90.00
_cell.angle_beta   90.00
_cell.angle_gamma   90.00
#
_symmetry.space_group_name_H-M   'P 1'
#
loop_
_entity.id
_entity.type
_entity.pdbx_description
1 polymer ?
#
loop_
_entity_poly.entity_id
_entity_poly.type
_entity_poly.pdbx_seq_one_letter_code
_entity_poly.pdbx_strand_id
1 'polypeptide(L)'
;MVLDPKVFLLLNLALAFYNVGTIWAHEVDIFRSWKLLDPRNFHAVQRVHWRKLGYWVLTPVGLSLLGSVVLIWYHPGNSPLWGVGGVILCQVLSIVLTASYWGRWQARLAQDPAGPNSPYLAKILNTH
;
A
#
# COMPACT_ATOMS: atom_id res chain seq x y z
N MET A 1 -28.61 0.57 -11.58
CA MET A 1 -27.96 1.47 -12.56
C MET A 1 -26.63 0.84 -12.93
N VAL A 2 -26.44 0.44 -14.19
CA VAL A 2 -25.20 -0.18 -14.67
C VAL A 2 -24.22 0.96 -14.96
N LEU A 3 -23.06 0.99 -14.29
CA LEU A 3 -22.07 2.05 -14.42
C LEU A 3 -21.39 1.97 -15.81
N ASP A 4 -21.13 3.09 -16.48
CA ASP A 4 -20.39 3.08 -17.75
C ASP A 4 -18.98 2.46 -17.59
N PRO A 5 -18.52 1.57 -18.49
CA PRO A 5 -17.20 0.93 -18.37
C PRO A 5 -16.01 1.88 -18.33
N LYS A 6 -16.08 3.04 -19.00
CA LYS A 6 -15.02 4.05 -18.96
C LYS A 6 -15.02 4.76 -17.62
N VAL A 7 -16.20 5.05 -17.07
CA VAL A 7 -16.31 5.61 -15.71
C VAL A 7 -15.75 4.62 -14.69
N PHE A 8 -16.06 3.33 -14.81
CA PHE A 8 -15.50 2.30 -13.94
C PHE A 8 -13.97 2.22 -14.04
N LEU A 9 -13.42 2.26 -15.26
CA LEU A 9 -11.98 2.31 -15.51
C LEU A 9 -11.32 3.52 -14.84
N LEU A 10 -11.91 4.71 -14.98
CA LEU A 10 -11.38 5.95 -14.40
C LEU A 10 -11.41 5.92 -12.87
N LEU A 11 -12.47 5.38 -12.26
CA LEU A 11 -12.54 5.20 -10.81
C LEU A 11 -11.46 4.23 -10.31
N ASN A 12 -11.27 3.11 -11.02
CA ASN A 12 -10.22 2.15 -10.66
C ASN A 12 -8.81 2.75 -10.84
N LEU A 13 -8.61 3.57 -11.87
CA LEU A 13 -7.36 4.31 -12.09
C LEU A 13 -7.10 5.32 -10.95
N ALA A 14 -8.11 6.09 -10.56
CA ALA A 14 -7.99 7.04 -9.45
C ALA A 14 -7.61 6.33 -8.14
N LEU A 15 -8.20 5.16 -7.89
CA LEU A 15 -7.88 4.34 -6.72
C LEU A 15 -6.46 3.78 -6.78
N ALA A 16 -5.98 3.40 -7.97
CA ALA A 16 -4.58 2.98 -8.15
C ALA A 16 -3.60 4.12 -7.84
N PHE A 17 -3.87 5.36 -8.29
CA PHE A 17 -3.06 6.52 -7.94
C PHE A 17 -3.08 6.83 -6.44
N TYR A 18 -4.25 6.73 -5.81
CA TYR A 18 -4.34 6.84 -4.35
C TYR A 18 -3.43 5.81 -3.67
N ASN A 19 -3.46 4.55 -4.11
CA ASN A 19 -2.61 3.48 -3.54
C ASN A 19 -1.12 3.79 -3.70
N VAL A 20 -0.68 4.28 -4.87
CA VAL A 20 0.71 4.73 -5.08
C VAL A 20 1.07 5.85 -4.09
N GLY A 21 0.19 6.84 -3.93
CA GLY A 21 0.37 7.92 -2.96
C GLY A 21 0.50 7.42 -1.52
N THR A 22 -0.31 6.44 -1.13
CA THR A 22 -0.22 5.85 0.21
C THR A 22 1.08 5.11 0.45
N ILE A 23 1.61 4.38 -0.55
CA ILE A 23 2.92 3.71 -0.44
C ILE A 23 4.01 4.75 -0.25
N TRP A 24 4.03 5.79 -1.10
CA TRP A 24 4.99 6.88 -0.98
C TRP A 24 4.93 7.58 0.38
N ALA A 25 3.72 7.88 0.88
CA ALA A 25 3.56 8.49 2.20
C ALA A 25 4.10 7.60 3.33
N HIS A 26 3.87 6.28 3.27
CA HIS A 26 4.36 5.36 4.29
C HIS A 26 5.89 5.27 4.28
N GLU A 27 6.46 5.03 3.10
CA GLU A 27 7.89 4.80 2.96
C GLU A 27 8.67 6.10 3.14
N VAL A 28 8.34 7.15 2.39
CA VAL A 28 9.17 8.37 2.31
C VAL A 28 8.97 9.30 3.51
N ASP A 29 7.77 9.39 4.07
CA ASP A 29 7.46 10.42 5.08
C ASP A 29 7.19 9.82 6.47
N ILE A 30 6.25 8.89 6.58
CA ILE A 30 5.82 8.37 7.87
C ILE A 30 6.96 7.65 8.60
N PHE A 31 7.66 6.69 7.99
CA PHE A 31 8.77 6.01 8.67
C PHE A 31 9.92 6.95 9.02
N ARG A 32 10.18 7.99 8.22
CA ARG A 32 11.19 9.01 8.55
C ARG A 32 10.78 9.81 9.78
N SER A 33 9.52 10.22 9.84
CA SER A 33 8.98 10.95 11.00
C SER A 33 9.05 10.13 12.30
N TRP A 34 9.05 8.79 12.22
CA TRP A 34 9.14 7.93 13.39
C TRP A 34 10.47 8.05 14.14
N LYS A 35 11.55 8.50 13.48
CA LYS A 35 12.80 8.84 14.16
C LYS A 35 12.71 10.05 15.09
N LEU A 36 11.70 10.91 14.88
CA LEU A 36 11.47 12.09 15.69
C LEU A 36 10.58 11.81 16.91
N LEU A 37 10.05 10.58 17.03
CA LEU A 37 9.20 10.20 18.15
C LEU A 37 10.03 9.91 19.41
N ASP A 38 9.48 10.31 20.56
CA ASP A 38 10.00 9.89 21.86
C ASP A 38 9.81 8.37 22.04
N PRO A 39 10.81 7.64 22.61
CA PRO A 39 10.71 6.20 22.83
C PRO A 39 9.48 5.74 23.63
N ARG A 40 8.99 6.55 24.59
CA ARG A 40 7.81 6.19 25.41
C ARG A 40 6.52 6.20 24.59
N ASN A 41 6.44 7.04 23.56
CA ASN A 41 5.25 7.22 22.74
C ASN A 41 5.28 6.38 21.45
N PHE A 42 6.46 5.94 21.02
CA PHE A 42 6.66 5.24 19.74
C PHE A 42 5.67 4.09 19.52
N HIS A 43 5.57 3.15 20.46
CA HIS A 43 4.71 1.97 20.29
C HIS A 43 3.22 2.30 20.33
N ALA A 44 2.82 3.37 21.01
CA ALA A 44 1.44 3.85 20.99
C ALA A 44 1.08 4.38 19.60
N VAL A 45 1.94 5.24 19.03
CA VAL A 45 1.78 5.79 17.67
C VAL A 45 1.79 4.67 16.64
N GLN A 46 2.79 3.79 16.70
CA GLN A 46 2.95 2.65 15.81
C GLN A 46 1.71 1.74 15.82
N ARG A 47 1.16 1.43 17.00
CA ARG A 47 -0.06 0.60 17.11
C ARG A 47 -1.27 1.26 16.45
N VAL A 48 -1.47 2.56 16.68
CA VAL A 48 -2.57 3.31 16.04
C VAL A 48 -2.39 3.36 14.53
N HIS A 49 -1.16 3.56 14.06
CA HIS A 49 -0.82 3.53 12.65
C HIS A 49 -1.18 2.17 12.01
N TRP A 50 -0.73 1.06 12.60
CA TRP A 50 -1.05 -0.28 12.09
C TRP A 50 -2.56 -0.58 12.07
N ARG A 51 -3.29 -0.16 13.09
CA ARG A 51 -4.76 -0.30 13.12
C ARG A 51 -5.43 0.49 11.99
N LYS A 52 -4.92 1.68 11.70
CA LYS A 52 -5.44 2.56 10.64
C LYS A 52 -5.06 2.09 9.23
N LEU A 53 -3.93 1.40 9.09
CA LEU A 53 -3.43 0.89 7.81
C LEU A 53 -4.43 -0.04 7.12
N GLY A 54 -5.15 -0.87 7.89
CA GLY A 54 -6.20 -1.73 7.35
C GLY A 54 -7.29 -0.96 6.59
N TYR A 55 -7.78 0.14 7.17
CA TYR A 55 -8.83 0.96 6.56
C TYR A 55 -8.30 1.88 5.46
N TRP A 56 -7.19 2.58 5.70
CA TRP A 56 -6.70 3.61 4.78
C TRP A 56 -5.86 3.09 3.62
N VAL A 57 -5.31 1.87 3.73
CA VAL A 57 -4.43 1.27 2.71
C VAL A 57 -5.00 -0.05 2.21
N LEU A 58 -5.25 -1.03 3.09
CA LEU A 58 -5.66 -2.37 2.63
C LEU A 58 -7.04 -2.38 1.97
N THR A 59 -8.00 -1.57 2.46
CA THR A 59 -9.32 -1.46 1.82
C THR A 59 -9.21 -0.87 0.39
N PRO A 60 -8.58 0.30 0.16
CA PRO A 60 -8.33 0.81 -1.20
C PRO A 60 -7.54 -0.14 -2.12
N VAL A 61 -6.53 -0.83 -1.59
CA VAL A 61 -5.78 -1.84 -2.36
C VAL A 61 -6.68 -3.00 -2.76
N GLY A 62 -7.46 -3.55 -1.83
CA GLY A 62 -8.39 -4.64 -2.10
C GLY A 62 -9.48 -4.24 -3.11
N LEU A 63 -10.04 -3.05 -2.96
CA LEU A 63 -11.03 -2.50 -3.90
C LEU A 63 -10.43 -2.29 -5.30
N SER A 64 -9.20 -1.77 -5.40
CA SER A 64 -8.50 -1.58 -6.68
C SER A 64 -8.20 -2.92 -7.36
N LEU A 65 -7.78 -3.93 -6.60
CA LEU A 65 -7.52 -5.27 -7.14
C LEU A 65 -8.81 -5.91 -7.63
N LEU A 66 -9.88 -5.86 -6.83
CA LEU A 66 -11.20 -6.37 -7.23
C LEU A 66 -11.74 -5.63 -8.47
N GLY A 67 -11.61 -4.30 -8.51
CA GLY A 67 -12.01 -3.50 -9.67
C GLY A 67 -11.22 -3.85 -10.93
N SER A 68 -9.90 -4.06 -10.81
CA SER A 68 -9.08 -4.55 -11.92
C SER A 68 -9.49 -5.94 -12.41
N VAL A 69 -9.86 -6.85 -11.50
CA VAL A 69 -10.39 -8.16 -11.85
C VAL A 69 -11.74 -8.02 -12.56
N VAL A 70 -12.66 -7.19 -12.04
CA VAL A 70 -13.95 -6.87 -12.68
C VAL A 70 -13.79 -6.33 -14.10
N LEU A 71 -12.78 -5.50 -14.34
CA LEU A 71 -12.47 -4.93 -15.67
C LEU A 71 -12.12 -5.98 -16.73
N ILE A 72 -11.69 -7.19 -16.35
CA ILE A 72 -11.49 -8.29 -17.31
C ILE A 72 -12.81 -8.64 -18.00
N TRP A 73 -13.90 -8.77 -17.23
CA TRP A 73 -15.22 -9.13 -17.76
C TRP A 73 -15.97 -7.93 -18.32
N TYR A 74 -15.83 -6.75 -17.69
CA TYR A 74 -16.50 -5.54 -18.13
C TYR A 74 -15.90 -4.97 -19.43
N HIS A 75 -14.63 -5.31 -19.69
CA HIS A 75 -13.87 -5.08 -20.91
C HIS A 75 -14.14 -3.73 -21.59
N PRO A 76 -13.52 -2.63 -21.12
CA PRO A 76 -13.69 -1.33 -21.74
C PRO A 76 -13.28 -1.38 -23.21
N GLY A 77 -14.17 -0.95 -24.10
CA GLY A 77 -13.94 -1.00 -25.55
C GLY A 77 -12.60 -0.38 -25.95
N ASN A 78 -11.92 -1.03 -26.90
CA ASN A 78 -10.56 -0.69 -27.37
C ASN A 78 -9.42 -0.90 -26.35
N SER A 79 -9.67 -1.58 -25.23
CA SER A 79 -8.60 -1.93 -24.27
C SER A 79 -8.08 -3.33 -24.54
N PRO A 80 -6.78 -3.52 -24.84
CA PRO A 80 -6.26 -4.86 -25.08
C PRO A 80 -6.27 -5.69 -23.79
N LEU A 81 -6.58 -6.98 -23.90
CA LEU A 81 -6.63 -7.90 -22.76
C LEU A 81 -5.31 -7.96 -21.98
N TRP A 82 -4.17 -7.86 -22.67
CA TRP A 82 -2.85 -7.82 -22.01
C TRP A 82 -2.68 -6.56 -21.15
N GLY A 83 -3.30 -5.44 -21.52
CA GLY A 83 -3.25 -4.20 -20.74
C GLY A 83 -4.03 -4.33 -19.43
N VAL A 84 -5.23 -4.90 -19.51
CA VAL A 84 -6.07 -5.17 -18.32
C VAL A 84 -5.41 -6.21 -17.42
N GLY A 85 -4.90 -7.30 -18.00
CA GLY A 85 -4.18 -8.35 -17.26
C GLY A 85 -2.87 -7.85 -16.63
N GLY A 86 -2.13 -6.99 -17.33
CA GLY A 86 -0.88 -6.41 -16.85
C GLY A 86 -1.06 -5.61 -15.57
N VAL A 87 -2.17 -4.86 -15.43
CA VAL A 87 -2.48 -4.09 -14.21
C VAL A 87 -2.65 -5.00 -12.99
N ILE A 88 -3.31 -6.15 -13.15
CA ILE A 88 -3.46 -7.13 -12.06
C ILE A 88 -2.10 -7.71 -11.68
N LEU A 89 -1.31 -8.10 -12.67
CA LEU A 89 0.04 -8.63 -12.44
C LEU A 89 0.90 -7.61 -11.69
N CYS A 90 0.92 -6.35 -12.12
CA CYS A 90 1.67 -5.28 -11.44
C CYS A 90 1.20 -5.07 -10.01
N GLN A 91 -0.10 -5.06 -9.74
CA GLN A 91 -0.63 -4.91 -8.37
C GLN A 91 -0.24 -6.09 -7.48
N VAL A 92 -0.41 -7.32 -7.96
CA VAL A 92 -0.05 -8.53 -7.22
C VAL A 92 1.45 -8.54 -6.92
N LEU A 93 2.28 -8.28 -7.93
CA LEU A 93 3.74 -8.19 -7.75
C LEU A 93 4.11 -7.10 -6.74
N SER A 94 3.52 -5.91 -6.85
CA SER A 94 3.77 -4.82 -5.91
C SER A 94 3.43 -5.21 -4.47
N ILE A 95 2.26 -5.81 -4.23
CA ILE A 95 1.83 -6.25 -2.89
C ILE A 95 2.78 -7.32 -2.34
N VAL A 96 3.07 -8.35 -3.14
CA VAL A 96 3.92 -9.47 -2.72
C VAL A 96 5.35 -9.01 -2.45
N LEU A 97 5.93 -8.20 -3.33
CA LEU A 97 7.29 -7.68 -3.16
C LEU A 97 7.38 -6.75 -1.94
N THR A 98 6.41 -5.85 -1.76
CA THR A 98 6.34 -4.95 -0.59
C THR A 98 6.26 -5.75 0.72
N ALA A 99 5.35 -6.71 0.79
CA ALA A 99 5.16 -7.54 1.99
C ALA A 99 6.36 -8.44 2.28
N SER A 100 6.97 -9.02 1.25
CA SER A 100 8.11 -9.93 1.41
C SER A 100 9.41 -9.21 1.77
N TYR A 101 9.65 -8.03 1.20
CA TYR A 101 10.86 -7.25 1.41
C TYR A 101 10.79 -6.47 2.73
N TRP A 102 9.82 -5.57 2.87
CA TRP A 102 9.71 -4.70 4.06
C TRP A 102 8.88 -5.31 5.18
N GLY A 103 7.87 -6.13 4.88
CA GLY A 103 6.95 -6.66 5.90
C GLY A 103 7.67 -7.45 7.00
N ARG A 104 8.76 -8.14 6.67
CA ARG A 104 9.63 -8.81 7.65
C ARG A 104 10.28 -7.83 8.63
N TRP A 105 10.75 -6.68 8.16
CA TRP A 105 11.37 -5.66 9.01
C TRP A 105 10.32 -4.88 9.81
N GLN A 106 9.19 -4.55 9.19
CA GLN A 106 8.05 -3.92 9.85
C GLN A 106 7.50 -4.77 11.00
N ALA A 107 7.38 -6.09 10.81
CA ALA A 107 6.94 -7.02 11.84
C ALA A 107 7.93 -7.09 13.02
N ARG A 108 9.24 -7.06 12.75
CA ARG A 108 10.27 -7.03 13.81
C ARG A 108 10.30 -5.69 14.53
N LEU A 109 10.18 -4.57 13.79
CA LEU A 109 10.07 -3.22 14.35
C LEU A 109 8.85 -3.07 15.26
N ALA A 110 7.75 -3.77 14.98
CA ALA A 110 6.56 -3.74 15.82
C ALA A 110 6.77 -4.33 17.22
N GLN A 111 7.82 -5.15 17.39
CA GLN A 111 8.13 -5.85 18.64
C GLN A 111 9.45 -5.36 19.28
N ASP A 112 10.18 -4.47 18.61
CA ASP A 112 11.51 -4.04 19.04
C ASP A 112 11.43 -2.97 20.14
N PRO A 113 11.91 -3.23 21.37
CA PRO A 113 11.85 -2.28 22.48
C PRO A 113 12.68 -1.03 22.26
N ALA A 114 13.62 -1.02 21.30
CA ALA A 114 14.41 0.16 20.96
C ALA A 114 13.60 1.24 20.22
N GLY A 115 12.39 0.93 19.73
CA GLY A 115 11.45 1.86 19.11
C GLY A 115 12.09 2.71 18.00
N PRO A 116 12.22 4.04 18.18
CA PRO A 116 12.78 4.94 17.16
C PRO A 116 14.26 4.67 16.87
N ASN A 117 14.98 4.02 17.78
CA ASN A 117 16.38 3.64 17.62
C ASN A 117 16.55 2.21 17.08
N SER A 118 15.46 1.56 16.67
CA SER A 118 15.50 0.19 16.16
C SER A 118 16.38 0.08 14.90
N PRO A 119 17.25 -0.95 14.82
CA PRO A 119 17.99 -1.24 13.60
C PRO A 119 17.07 -1.62 12.42
N TYR A 120 15.86 -2.08 12.69
CA TYR A 120 14.88 -2.39 11.63
C TYR A 120 14.29 -1.13 11.02
N LEU A 121 14.05 -0.08 11.83
CA LEU A 121 13.66 1.22 11.31
C LEU A 121 14.78 1.81 10.45
N ALA A 122 16.04 1.72 10.90
CA ALA A 122 17.19 2.15 10.10
C ALA A 122 17.30 1.41 8.76
N LYS A 123 17.04 0.09 8.73
CA LYS A 123 17.03 -0.70 7.48
C LYS A 123 15.94 -0.25 6.52
N ILE A 124 14.72 -0.03 7.00
CA ILE A 124 13.60 0.47 6.18
C ILE A 124 13.99 1.81 5.55
N LEU A 125 14.52 2.73 6.36
CA LEU A 125 14.90 4.06 5.91
C LEU A 125 16.08 4.11 4.94
N ASN A 126 16.94 3.11 4.93
CA ASN A 126 18.04 3.05 3.97
C ASN A 126 17.61 2.59 2.57
N THR A 127 16.32 2.27 2.37
CA THR A 127 15.80 1.85 1.06
C THR A 127 15.38 3.02 0.17
N HIS A 128 15.34 4.25 0.70
CA HIS A 128 14.84 5.46 0.02
C HIS A 128 15.36 6.74 0.68
#